data_AF-A0A949UND7-F1
#
_entry.id   AF-A0A949UND7-F1
#
_cell.length_a   1.000
_cell.length_b   1.000
_cell.length_c   1.000
_cell.angle_alpha   90.00
_cell.angle_beta   90.00
_cell.angle_gamma   90.00
#
_symmetry.space_group_name_H-M   'P 1'
#
loop_
_entity.id
_entity.type
_entity.pdbx_description
1 polymer ?
#
loop_
_entity_poly.entity_id
_entity_poly.type
_entity_poly.pdbx_seq_one_letter_code
_entity_poly.pdbx_strand_id
1 'polypeptide(L)'
;MYLFRKNYLVLFLLFPILMIGQAESIFNGIQLNDSEASVTKKLKEISENTKTVTVNNPIFPLAETTESHLLCNTVITQNGTIENVIFTFADDKLCYIEARGNVVKPFTAHRKDTARNYMDYEVYVQDKLFVTKKEDVIRITTKEAMHTNLFTWSNPYMDSNYKAERKPNSTNEIPSFLKMGETLEDLRTTLEANSLFTSEEKLDGSDPNAQFQLNCFGVDYLGFPRKIEARFGDGILNVVWILTAKGEEDRIRKALKKQYGEPIFVDETWEVFNNWQVALRKDKPEVLLMEQQIGLGYKTNYFKQ
;
A
#
# COMPACT_ATOMS: atom_id res chain seq x y z
N MET A 1 60.80 37.01 -11.38
CA MET A 1 59.55 37.79 -11.47
C MET A 1 58.42 36.84 -11.85
N TYR A 2 57.73 36.23 -10.89
CA TYR A 2 56.50 35.46 -11.10
C TYR A 2 55.59 35.65 -9.89
N LEU A 3 54.51 36.43 -10.07
CA LEU A 3 53.42 36.58 -9.10
C LEU A 3 52.48 35.36 -9.23
N PHE A 4 52.28 34.61 -8.14
CA PHE A 4 51.18 33.68 -8.02
C PHE A 4 49.95 34.39 -7.46
N ARG A 5 48.89 34.49 -8.28
CA ARG A 5 47.54 34.92 -7.88
C ARG A 5 46.90 33.86 -6.97
N LYS A 6 46.43 34.26 -5.80
CA LYS A 6 45.49 33.47 -4.97
C LYS A 6 44.11 33.51 -5.63
N ASN A 7 43.66 32.37 -6.16
CA ASN A 7 42.26 32.16 -6.51
C ASN A 7 41.51 31.73 -5.24
N TYR A 8 40.53 32.53 -4.83
CA TYR A 8 39.56 32.14 -3.82
C TYR A 8 38.58 31.14 -4.44
N LEU A 9 38.64 29.89 -3.98
CA LEU A 9 37.66 28.86 -4.31
C LEU A 9 36.39 29.14 -3.49
N VAL A 10 35.34 29.67 -4.14
CA VAL A 10 34.01 29.82 -3.53
C VAL A 10 33.37 28.44 -3.49
N LEU A 11 33.34 27.84 -2.30
CA LEU A 11 32.66 26.58 -2.03
C LEU A 11 31.15 26.86 -1.96
N PHE A 12 30.42 26.64 -3.05
CA PHE A 12 28.96 26.62 -3.02
C PHE A 12 28.49 25.38 -2.25
N LEU A 13 28.09 25.59 -0.99
CA LEU A 13 27.26 24.64 -0.24
C LEU A 13 25.92 24.53 -0.96
N LEU A 14 25.81 23.57 -1.87
CA LEU A 14 24.54 23.12 -2.42
C LEU A 14 23.78 22.43 -1.28
N PHE A 15 23.00 23.20 -0.52
CA PHE A 15 21.94 22.62 0.28
C PHE A 15 21.02 21.85 -0.69
N PRO A 16 20.70 20.58 -0.42
CA PRO A 16 19.69 19.89 -1.20
C PRO A 16 18.39 20.67 -1.01
N ILE A 17 17.95 21.38 -2.04
CA ILE A 17 16.61 21.93 -2.09
C ILE A 17 15.70 20.70 -2.04
N LEU A 18 15.07 20.48 -0.89
CA LEU A 18 14.05 19.45 -0.74
C LEU A 18 12.91 19.83 -1.69
N MET A 19 12.89 19.20 -2.85
CA MET A 19 11.83 19.38 -3.85
C MET A 19 10.57 18.75 -3.28
N ILE A 20 9.68 19.60 -2.75
CA ILE A 20 8.36 19.19 -2.26
C ILE A 20 7.52 18.77 -3.47
N GLY A 21 6.84 17.62 -3.39
CA GLY A 21 5.90 17.20 -4.44
C GLY A 21 4.78 18.23 -4.62
N GLN A 22 4.22 18.37 -5.83
CA GLN A 22 3.15 19.35 -6.06
C GLN A 22 1.89 19.02 -5.24
N ALA A 23 1.64 17.73 -4.99
CA ALA A 23 0.57 17.27 -4.12
C ALA A 23 0.79 17.63 -2.63
N GLU A 24 2.04 17.56 -2.15
CA GLU A 24 2.41 17.81 -0.75
C GLU A 24 2.39 19.30 -0.39
N SER A 25 2.66 20.17 -1.36
CA SER A 25 2.60 21.62 -1.15
C SER A 25 1.19 22.15 -0.85
N ILE A 26 0.14 21.41 -1.22
CA ILE A 26 -1.27 21.78 -0.99
C ILE A 26 -1.60 21.81 0.51
N PHE A 27 -0.99 20.93 1.30
CA PHE A 27 -1.23 20.81 2.74
C PHE A 27 -0.16 21.55 3.56
N ASN A 28 0.08 22.84 3.26
CA ASN A 28 1.06 23.67 4.00
C ASN A 28 2.46 23.02 4.11
N GLY A 29 2.90 22.35 3.04
CA GLY A 29 4.18 21.66 2.98
C GLY A 29 4.30 20.43 3.91
N ILE A 30 3.19 19.82 4.31
CA ILE A 30 3.16 18.48 4.91
C ILE A 30 3.66 17.46 3.88
N GLN A 31 4.68 16.69 4.26
CA GLN A 31 5.33 15.71 3.38
C GLN A 31 5.17 14.31 3.95
N LEU A 32 5.15 13.31 3.07
CA LEU A 32 5.27 11.92 3.50
C LEU A 32 6.58 11.74 4.29
N ASN A 33 6.53 10.90 5.32
CA ASN A 33 7.55 10.65 6.34
C ASN A 33 7.76 11.77 7.37
N ASP A 34 7.00 12.87 7.31
CA ASP A 34 6.94 13.80 8.45
C ASP A 34 6.41 13.07 9.70
N SER A 35 6.89 13.47 10.87
CA SER A 35 6.38 12.97 12.15
C SER A 35 5.00 13.50 12.48
N GLU A 36 4.26 12.78 13.33
CA GLU A 36 2.91 13.20 13.75
C GLU A 36 2.94 14.59 14.39
N ALA A 37 3.95 14.87 15.21
CA ALA A 37 4.15 16.18 15.83
C ALA A 37 4.41 17.30 14.80
N SER A 38 5.21 17.03 13.76
CA SER A 38 5.49 17.98 12.66
C SER A 38 4.21 18.29 11.87
N VAL A 39 3.47 17.25 11.48
CA VAL A 39 2.21 17.39 10.74
C VAL A 39 1.17 18.13 11.56
N THR A 40 1.01 17.78 12.84
CA THR A 40 0.08 18.46 13.76
C THR A 40 0.38 19.95 13.87
N LYS A 41 1.66 20.34 13.92
CA LYS A 41 2.04 21.75 13.95
C LYS A 41 1.63 22.48 12.67
N LYS A 42 1.91 21.90 11.49
CA LYS A 42 1.56 22.47 10.18
C LYS A 42 0.04 22.56 9.97
N LEU A 43 -0.72 21.60 10.49
CA LEU A 43 -2.18 21.56 10.40
C LEU A 43 -2.88 22.67 11.18
N LYS A 44 -2.33 23.12 12.32
CA LYS A 44 -2.90 24.22 13.11
C LYS A 44 -3.03 25.53 12.33
N GLU A 45 -2.26 25.70 11.26
CA GLU A 45 -2.30 26.90 10.41
C GLU A 45 -3.38 26.82 9.33
N ILE A 46 -3.87 25.62 9.00
CA ILE A 46 -4.75 25.38 7.84
C ILE A 46 -6.04 24.63 8.16
N SER A 47 -6.23 24.13 9.39
CA SER A 47 -7.42 23.39 9.78
C SER A 47 -7.99 23.94 11.09
N GLU A 48 -9.32 24.09 11.12
CA GLU A 48 -10.05 24.56 12.30
C GLU A 48 -10.11 23.51 13.41
N ASN A 49 -10.15 22.22 13.04
CA ASN A 49 -10.27 21.11 13.98
C ASN A 49 -9.43 19.93 13.51
N THR A 50 -8.59 19.41 14.41
CA THR A 50 -7.81 18.18 14.22
C THR A 50 -8.12 17.24 15.37
N LYS A 51 -8.64 16.05 15.03
CA LYS A 51 -8.89 14.96 15.96
C LYS A 51 -7.82 13.88 15.76
N THR A 52 -7.08 13.58 16.83
CA THR A 52 -6.17 12.43 16.86
C THR A 52 -6.95 11.15 17.17
N VAL A 53 -6.65 10.09 16.44
CA VAL A 53 -7.10 8.73 16.69
C VAL A 53 -5.86 7.86 16.89
N THR A 54 -5.77 7.20 18.04
CA THR A 54 -4.71 6.25 18.35
C THR A 54 -5.28 4.84 18.30
N VAL A 55 -4.59 3.93 17.60
CA VAL A 55 -4.98 2.53 17.47
C VAL A 55 -4.14 1.68 18.43
N ASN A 56 -4.78 1.00 19.38
CA ASN A 56 -4.08 0.23 20.41
C ASN A 56 -3.39 -1.03 19.85
N ASN A 57 -3.96 -1.65 18.81
CA ASN A 57 -3.44 -2.84 18.16
C ASN A 57 -3.29 -2.52 16.67
N PRO A 58 -2.09 -2.13 16.20
CA PRO A 58 -1.87 -1.79 14.81
C PRO A 58 -2.24 -2.95 13.89
N ILE A 59 -3.08 -2.65 12.91
CA ILE A 59 -3.44 -3.56 11.81
C ILE A 59 -3.04 -2.96 10.47
N PHE A 60 -2.73 -1.67 10.42
CA PHE A 60 -2.28 -1.01 9.22
C PHE A 60 -0.96 -1.64 8.73
N PRO A 61 -0.84 -1.98 7.42
CA PRO A 61 0.27 -2.80 6.92
C PRO A 61 1.65 -2.21 7.16
N LEU A 62 1.79 -0.90 7.05
CA LEU A 62 3.08 -0.22 7.18
C LEU A 62 3.50 -0.03 8.65
N ALA A 63 2.59 -0.22 9.61
CA ALA A 63 2.88 -0.04 11.02
C ALA A 63 3.47 -1.32 11.64
N GLU A 64 4.65 -1.22 12.22
CA GLU A 64 5.26 -2.28 13.02
C GLU A 64 4.72 -2.26 14.45
N THR A 65 4.75 -1.09 15.08
CA THR A 65 4.50 -0.92 16.51
C THR A 65 3.39 0.06 16.84
N THR A 66 3.23 1.15 16.07
CA THR A 66 2.21 2.16 16.33
C THR A 66 1.47 2.58 15.07
N GLU A 67 0.17 2.81 15.25
CA GLU A 67 -0.74 3.31 14.22
C GLU A 67 -1.55 4.46 14.82
N SER A 68 -1.57 5.58 14.12
CA SER A 68 -2.36 6.74 14.49
C SER A 68 -2.89 7.47 13.25
N HIS A 69 -3.92 8.28 13.46
CA HIS A 69 -4.50 9.09 12.42
C HIS A 69 -4.80 10.50 12.93
N LEU A 70 -4.61 11.50 12.08
CA LEU A 70 -5.09 12.86 12.30
C LEU A 70 -6.23 13.12 11.33
N LEU A 71 -7.45 13.23 11.85
CA LEU A 71 -8.64 13.58 11.09
C LEU A 71 -8.86 15.09 11.19
N CYS A 72 -8.92 15.75 10.03
CA CYS A 72 -9.13 17.17 9.90
C CYS A 72 -10.43 17.44 9.14
N ASN A 73 -11.20 18.40 9.63
CA ASN A 73 -12.33 18.98 8.91
C ASN A 73 -11.97 20.39 8.46
N THR A 74 -12.49 20.82 7.31
CA THR A 74 -12.31 22.17 6.77
C THR A 74 -10.83 22.57 6.69
N VAL A 75 -10.12 22.02 5.70
CA VAL A 75 -8.70 22.31 5.45
C VAL A 75 -8.59 23.40 4.39
N ILE A 76 -8.08 24.56 4.77
CA ILE A 76 -7.88 25.73 3.91
C ILE A 76 -6.58 25.56 3.13
N THR A 77 -6.68 25.57 1.81
CA THR A 77 -5.54 25.52 0.89
C THR A 77 -5.49 26.78 0.03
N GLN A 78 -4.38 27.01 -0.67
CA GLN A 78 -4.27 28.12 -1.62
C GLN A 78 -5.31 28.06 -2.75
N ASN A 79 -5.83 26.86 -3.06
CA ASN A 79 -6.70 26.61 -4.19
C ASN A 79 -8.17 26.33 -3.80
N GLY A 80 -8.52 26.53 -2.53
CA GLY A 80 -9.86 26.32 -1.99
C GLY A 80 -9.86 25.58 -0.65
N THR A 81 -11.05 25.27 -0.16
CA THR A 81 -11.26 24.54 1.10
C THR A 81 -11.59 23.09 0.81
N ILE A 82 -10.89 22.17 1.46
CA ILE A 82 -11.14 20.73 1.41
C ILE A 82 -11.97 20.33 2.64
N GLU A 83 -13.00 19.51 2.46
CA GLU A 83 -13.95 19.22 3.54
C GLU A 83 -13.36 18.30 4.60
N ASN A 84 -12.74 17.20 4.19
CA ASN A 84 -12.21 16.19 5.11
C ASN A 84 -10.86 15.68 4.63
N VAL A 85 -9.90 15.59 5.55
CA VAL A 85 -8.58 15.02 5.29
C VAL A 85 -8.19 14.13 6.45
N ILE A 86 -7.68 12.93 6.17
CA ILE A 86 -7.08 12.07 7.16
C ILE A 86 -5.62 11.76 6.80
N PHE A 87 -4.75 11.99 7.77
CA PHE A 87 -3.33 11.67 7.70
C PHE A 87 -3.11 10.41 8.53
N THR A 88 -2.55 9.36 7.92
CA THR A 88 -2.30 8.08 8.57
C THR A 88 -0.80 7.89 8.81
N PHE A 89 -0.47 7.53 10.04
CA PHE A 89 0.88 7.37 10.52
C PHE A 89 1.15 5.92 10.87
N ALA A 90 2.34 5.46 10.50
CA ALA A 90 2.92 4.20 10.91
C ALA A 90 4.25 4.51 11.58
N ASP A 91 4.41 4.11 12.85
CA ASP A 91 5.66 4.30 13.61
C ASP A 91 6.17 5.77 13.58
N ASP A 92 5.27 6.71 13.89
CA ASP A 92 5.50 8.17 13.85
C ASP A 92 5.93 8.71 12.47
N LYS A 93 5.50 8.06 11.38
CA LYS A 93 5.76 8.55 10.01
C LYS A 93 4.49 8.62 9.19
N LEU A 94 4.22 9.80 8.64
CA LEU A 94 3.12 10.01 7.71
C LEU A 94 3.34 9.15 6.45
N CYS A 95 2.44 8.21 6.19
CA CYS A 95 2.63 7.23 5.11
C CYS A 95 1.47 7.20 4.11
N TYR A 96 0.31 7.74 4.49
CA TYR A 96 -0.88 7.77 3.66
C TYR A 96 -1.73 9.00 4.00
N ILE A 97 -2.20 9.70 2.97
CA ILE A 97 -3.14 10.81 3.09
C ILE A 97 -4.34 10.49 2.23
N GLU A 98 -5.54 10.64 2.78
CA GLU A 98 -6.79 10.59 2.03
C GLU A 98 -7.57 11.88 2.27
N ALA A 99 -8.08 12.49 1.20
CA ALA A 99 -8.90 13.67 1.29
C ALA A 99 -10.18 13.53 0.46
N ARG A 100 -11.27 14.09 0.95
CA ARG A 100 -12.60 14.05 0.34
C ARG A 100 -13.28 15.42 0.39
N GLY A 101 -14.07 15.71 -0.64
CA GLY A 101 -14.88 16.91 -0.72
C GLY A 101 -14.08 18.15 -1.11
N ASN A 102 -14.38 18.68 -2.30
CA ASN A 102 -13.71 19.78 -2.99
C ASN A 102 -12.22 19.54 -3.26
N VAL A 103 -11.80 18.30 -3.55
CA VAL A 103 -10.38 17.93 -3.67
C VAL A 103 -9.86 17.91 -5.10
N VAL A 104 -10.69 17.61 -6.11
CA VAL A 104 -10.19 17.48 -7.49
C VAL A 104 -9.54 18.78 -7.97
N LYS A 105 -10.24 19.92 -7.84
CA LYS A 105 -9.74 21.20 -8.35
C LYS A 105 -8.43 21.64 -7.68
N PRO A 106 -8.30 21.65 -6.33
CA PRO A 106 -7.04 21.99 -5.67
C PRO A 106 -5.84 21.18 -6.14
N PHE A 107 -6.06 19.90 -6.44
CA PHE A 107 -5.00 18.97 -6.83
C PHE A 107 -4.69 18.96 -8.32
N THR A 108 -5.66 19.19 -9.21
CA THR A 108 -5.46 18.98 -10.66
C THR A 108 -5.37 20.26 -11.49
N ALA A 109 -5.87 21.41 -11.02
CA ALA A 109 -6.06 22.60 -11.86
C ALA A 109 -4.75 23.22 -12.40
N HIS A 110 -3.63 23.07 -11.68
CA HIS A 110 -2.35 23.71 -12.01
C HIS A 110 -1.21 22.71 -12.20
N ARG A 111 -1.54 21.43 -12.39
CA ARG A 111 -0.54 20.39 -12.60
C ARG A 111 0.11 20.53 -13.98
N LYS A 112 1.42 20.26 -14.01
CA LYS A 112 2.22 20.30 -15.25
C LYS A 112 2.50 18.91 -15.81
N ASP A 113 2.41 17.90 -14.96
CA ASP A 113 2.59 16.50 -15.34
C ASP A 113 1.28 15.89 -15.85
N THR A 114 1.41 14.80 -16.62
CA THR A 114 0.27 14.11 -17.23
C THR A 114 -0.15 12.94 -16.36
N ALA A 115 -1.45 12.86 -16.06
CA ALA A 115 -2.03 11.70 -15.40
C ALA A 115 -1.94 10.46 -16.30
N ARG A 116 -1.71 9.30 -15.69
CA ARG A 116 -1.95 8.00 -16.33
C ARG A 116 -3.27 7.46 -15.84
N ASN A 117 -4.05 6.84 -16.72
CA ASN A 117 -5.23 6.11 -16.30
C ASN A 117 -4.81 4.73 -15.81
N TYR A 118 -5.28 4.35 -14.64
CA TYR A 118 -5.16 3.00 -14.11
C TYR A 118 -6.49 2.65 -13.45
N MET A 119 -7.24 1.71 -14.03
CA MET A 119 -8.64 1.48 -13.66
C MET A 119 -9.44 2.79 -13.70
N ASP A 120 -10.18 3.13 -12.63
CA ASP A 120 -10.94 4.38 -12.49
C ASP A 120 -10.13 5.54 -11.87
N TYR A 121 -8.80 5.37 -11.74
CA TYR A 121 -7.92 6.36 -11.13
C TYR A 121 -7.13 7.15 -12.17
N GLU A 122 -7.06 8.46 -11.97
CA GLU A 122 -6.02 9.30 -12.57
C GLU A 122 -4.79 9.32 -11.65
N VAL A 123 -3.68 8.78 -12.15
CA VAL A 123 -2.46 8.56 -11.38
C VAL A 123 -1.36 9.51 -11.82
N TYR A 124 -0.92 10.35 -10.88
CA TYR A 124 0.25 11.21 -11.03
C TYR A 124 1.44 10.56 -10.32
N VAL A 125 2.18 9.74 -11.07
CA VAL A 125 3.16 8.79 -10.52
C VAL A 125 4.27 9.47 -9.70
N GLN A 126 4.75 10.64 -10.13
CA GLN A 126 5.83 11.35 -9.42
C GLN A 126 5.42 11.74 -8.00
N ASP A 127 4.19 12.25 -7.86
CA ASP A 127 3.62 12.66 -6.59
C ASP A 127 2.94 11.50 -5.84
N LYS A 128 2.86 10.31 -6.44
CA LYS A 128 2.20 9.13 -5.86
C LYS A 128 0.75 9.45 -5.45
N LEU A 129 0.13 10.29 -6.28
CA LEU A 129 -1.21 10.83 -6.13
C LEU A 129 -2.18 10.06 -7.02
N PHE A 130 -3.26 9.60 -6.42
CA PHE A 130 -4.37 8.91 -7.07
C PHE A 130 -5.61 9.77 -6.92
N VAL A 131 -6.28 10.06 -8.03
CA VAL A 131 -7.47 10.91 -8.08
C VAL A 131 -8.65 10.10 -8.61
N THR A 132 -9.74 10.06 -7.84
CA THR A 132 -11.01 9.46 -8.25
C THR A 132 -12.05 10.56 -8.39
N LYS A 133 -12.16 11.12 -9.62
CA LYS A 133 -12.98 12.32 -9.88
C LYS A 133 -14.47 12.14 -9.55
N LYS A 134 -15.02 10.96 -9.83
CA LYS A 134 -16.44 10.65 -9.60
C LYS A 134 -16.82 10.70 -8.12
N GLU A 135 -15.89 10.31 -7.25
CA GLU A 135 -16.09 10.23 -5.80
C GLU A 135 -15.57 11.49 -5.09
N ASP A 136 -14.90 12.39 -5.83
CA ASP A 136 -14.19 13.55 -5.29
C ASP A 136 -13.28 13.16 -4.12
N VAL A 137 -12.41 12.18 -4.40
CA VAL A 137 -11.41 11.64 -3.47
C VAL A 137 -10.04 11.71 -4.10
N ILE A 138 -9.05 12.08 -3.29
CA ILE A 138 -7.63 11.90 -3.61
C ILE A 138 -6.94 11.09 -2.54
N ARG A 139 -5.88 10.38 -2.95
CA ARG A 139 -5.00 9.62 -2.06
C ARG A 139 -3.55 9.88 -2.43
N ILE A 140 -2.73 10.19 -1.43
CA ILE A 140 -1.28 10.40 -1.56
C ILE A 140 -0.60 9.32 -0.74
N THR A 141 0.37 8.64 -1.35
CA THR A 141 0.94 7.39 -0.82
C THR A 141 2.46 7.43 -0.82
N THR A 142 3.10 6.77 0.15
CA THR A 142 4.52 6.39 0.00
C THR A 142 4.68 5.32 -1.09
N LYS A 143 5.92 5.08 -1.52
CA LYS A 143 6.21 4.00 -2.47
C LYS A 143 5.79 2.63 -1.92
N GLU A 144 5.98 2.40 -0.63
CA GLU A 144 5.53 1.18 0.05
C GLU A 144 4.00 1.07 0.08
N ALA A 145 3.30 2.17 0.39
CA ALA A 145 1.83 2.21 0.36
C ALA A 145 1.25 1.98 -1.05
N MET A 146 1.95 2.41 -2.10
CA MET A 146 1.59 2.07 -3.48
C MET A 146 1.74 0.57 -3.76
N HIS A 147 2.83 -0.06 -3.29
CA HIS A 147 3.04 -1.51 -3.43
C HIS A 147 1.88 -2.29 -2.80
N THR A 148 1.46 -1.92 -1.59
CA THR A 148 0.28 -2.53 -0.94
C THR A 148 -1.06 -2.12 -1.51
N ASN A 149 -1.09 -1.30 -2.57
CA ASN A 149 -2.30 -0.81 -3.22
C ASN A 149 -3.24 -0.04 -2.27
N LEU A 150 -2.69 0.69 -1.30
CA LEU A 150 -3.49 1.47 -0.34
C LEU A 150 -4.31 2.60 -0.99
N PHE A 151 -4.04 2.95 -2.24
CA PHE A 151 -4.90 3.85 -3.01
C PHE A 151 -6.32 3.28 -3.26
N THR A 152 -6.54 1.99 -3.00
CA THR A 152 -7.87 1.36 -3.06
C THR A 152 -8.55 1.27 -1.69
N TRP A 153 -7.82 1.56 -0.62
CA TRP A 153 -8.34 1.54 0.74
C TRP A 153 -8.99 2.88 1.08
N SER A 154 -10.04 2.83 1.88
CA SER A 154 -10.70 3.99 2.47
C SER A 154 -10.45 3.92 3.97
N ASN A 155 -9.85 4.96 4.55
CA ASN A 155 -9.65 4.98 5.99
C ASN A 155 -11.03 4.97 6.71
N PRO A 156 -11.31 3.98 7.57
CA PRO A 156 -12.64 3.82 8.16
C PRO A 156 -13.02 4.98 9.08
N TYR A 157 -12.06 5.69 9.67
CA TYR A 157 -12.31 6.85 10.52
C TYR A 157 -12.82 8.09 9.75
N MET A 158 -12.86 8.04 8.42
CA MET A 158 -13.52 9.05 7.59
C MET A 158 -15.06 8.96 7.66
N ASP A 159 -15.61 7.81 8.06
CA ASP A 159 -17.05 7.65 8.29
C ASP A 159 -17.37 8.02 9.74
N SER A 160 -18.22 9.03 9.93
CA SER A 160 -18.67 9.49 11.25
C SER A 160 -19.44 8.41 12.03
N ASN A 161 -19.99 7.41 11.34
CA ASN A 161 -20.69 6.28 11.95
C ASN A 161 -19.78 5.09 12.25
N TYR A 162 -18.49 5.17 11.88
CA TYR A 162 -17.56 4.06 12.11
C TYR A 162 -17.37 3.83 13.61
N LYS A 163 -17.66 2.59 14.02
CA LYS A 163 -17.36 2.08 15.35
C LYS A 163 -16.14 1.18 15.24
N ALA A 164 -15.06 1.54 15.93
CA ALA A 164 -13.82 0.75 16.01
C ALA A 164 -14.02 -0.65 16.63
N GLU A 165 -15.24 -1.00 17.04
CA GLU A 165 -15.63 -2.27 17.64
C GLU A 165 -15.82 -3.42 16.64
N ARG A 166 -15.48 -3.24 15.36
CA ARG A 166 -15.45 -4.40 14.45
C ARG A 166 -14.39 -5.36 14.98
N LYS A 167 -14.83 -6.38 15.72
CA LYS A 167 -14.05 -7.57 15.98
C LYS A 167 -13.53 -7.99 14.61
N PRO A 168 -12.22 -8.02 14.40
CA PRO A 168 -11.73 -8.46 13.11
C PRO A 168 -12.35 -9.84 12.89
N ASN A 169 -12.87 -10.10 11.69
CA ASN A 169 -13.15 -11.46 11.26
C ASN A 169 -11.78 -12.15 11.07
N SER A 170 -10.98 -12.19 12.14
CA SER A 170 -9.56 -12.52 12.14
C SER A 170 -9.42 -14.02 12.20
N THR A 171 -9.75 -14.70 11.11
CA THR A 171 -8.99 -15.91 10.84
C THR A 171 -7.57 -15.41 10.56
N ASN A 172 -6.64 -15.68 11.48
CA ASN A 172 -5.21 -15.42 11.28
C ASN A 172 -4.60 -16.43 10.29
N GLU A 173 -5.35 -16.73 9.25
CA GLU A 173 -5.17 -17.85 8.34
C GLU A 173 -5.35 -17.34 6.91
N ILE A 174 -4.65 -17.97 5.97
CA ILE A 174 -4.89 -17.78 4.55
C ILE A 174 -6.39 -18.00 4.25
N PRO A 175 -7.05 -17.09 3.51
CA PRO A 175 -8.46 -17.23 3.21
C PRO A 175 -8.78 -18.57 2.52
N SER A 176 -9.67 -19.36 3.12
CA SER A 176 -9.96 -20.74 2.68
C SER A 176 -10.62 -20.83 1.30
N PHE A 177 -11.10 -19.72 0.75
CA PHE A 177 -11.65 -19.66 -0.60
C PHE A 177 -10.56 -19.63 -1.69
N LEU A 178 -9.30 -19.38 -1.33
CA LEU A 178 -8.15 -19.43 -2.24
C LEU A 178 -7.75 -20.90 -2.46
N LYS A 179 -8.56 -21.63 -3.22
CA LYS A 179 -8.33 -23.05 -3.51
C LYS A 179 -7.41 -23.19 -4.72
N MET A 180 -6.14 -23.48 -4.45
CA MET A 180 -5.15 -23.77 -5.49
C MET A 180 -5.58 -24.99 -6.33
N GLY A 181 -5.29 -24.95 -7.63
CA GLY A 181 -5.60 -26.05 -8.55
C GLY A 181 -7.02 -26.05 -9.13
N GLU A 182 -7.90 -25.17 -8.66
CA GLU A 182 -9.25 -24.99 -9.20
C GLU A 182 -9.25 -24.11 -10.46
N THR A 183 -10.31 -24.22 -11.27
CA THR A 183 -10.44 -23.44 -12.50
C THR A 183 -10.87 -22.00 -12.24
N LEU A 184 -10.58 -21.10 -13.18
CA LEU A 184 -11.11 -19.73 -13.16
C LEU A 184 -12.65 -19.71 -13.14
N GLU A 185 -13.30 -20.63 -13.87
CA GLU A 185 -14.76 -20.72 -13.92
C GLU A 185 -15.35 -21.03 -12.55
N ASP A 186 -14.76 -22.00 -11.83
CA ASP A 186 -15.24 -22.43 -10.51
C ASP A 186 -14.95 -21.38 -9.43
N LEU A 187 -13.82 -20.66 -9.54
CA LEU A 187 -13.40 -19.71 -8.52
C LEU A 187 -13.95 -18.30 -8.68
N ARG A 188 -14.26 -17.86 -9.91
CA ARG A 188 -14.56 -16.46 -10.22
C ARG A 188 -15.60 -15.85 -9.28
N THR A 189 -16.76 -16.48 -9.16
CA THR A 189 -17.84 -15.98 -8.31
C THR A 189 -17.42 -15.88 -6.85
N THR A 190 -16.63 -16.83 -6.36
CA THR A 190 -16.16 -16.82 -4.97
C THR A 190 -15.12 -15.73 -4.74
N LEU A 191 -14.19 -15.52 -5.68
CA LEU A 191 -13.19 -14.46 -5.63
C LEU A 191 -13.86 -13.07 -5.65
N GLU A 192 -14.83 -12.88 -6.53
CA GLU A 192 -15.61 -11.64 -6.62
C GLU A 192 -16.43 -11.38 -5.35
N ALA A 193 -17.09 -12.40 -4.80
CA ALA A 193 -17.90 -12.27 -3.58
C ALA A 193 -17.08 -11.93 -2.32
N ASN A 194 -15.78 -12.25 -2.30
CA ASN A 194 -14.87 -11.94 -1.20
C ASN A 194 -13.99 -10.70 -1.47
N SER A 195 -14.26 -9.98 -2.57
CA SER A 195 -13.55 -8.76 -2.94
C SER A 195 -14.50 -7.56 -2.88
N LEU A 196 -13.95 -6.37 -2.63
CA LEU A 196 -14.66 -5.12 -2.84
C LEU A 196 -14.91 -4.86 -4.33
N PHE A 197 -13.91 -5.18 -5.16
CA PHE A 197 -14.00 -5.19 -6.61
C PHE A 197 -12.86 -6.05 -7.19
N THR A 198 -13.00 -6.41 -8.47
CA THR A 198 -11.99 -7.16 -9.21
C THR A 198 -11.54 -6.42 -10.47
N SER A 199 -10.36 -6.76 -10.98
CA SER A 199 -9.85 -6.28 -12.26
C SER A 199 -9.07 -7.38 -12.96
N GLU A 200 -9.35 -7.57 -14.25
CA GLU A 200 -8.69 -8.58 -15.06
C GLU A 200 -7.44 -8.03 -15.74
N GLU A 201 -6.41 -8.87 -15.83
CA GLU A 201 -5.17 -8.54 -16.50
C GLU A 201 -4.67 -9.75 -17.29
N LYS A 202 -4.38 -9.52 -18.58
CA LYS A 202 -3.66 -10.51 -19.39
C LYS A 202 -2.16 -10.32 -19.17
N LEU A 203 -1.48 -11.38 -18.76
CA LEU A 203 -0.05 -11.35 -18.51
C LEU A 203 0.73 -11.46 -19.83
N ASP A 204 1.97 -11.00 -19.82
CA ASP A 204 2.84 -10.94 -21.01
C ASP A 204 3.32 -12.31 -21.51
N GLY A 205 3.04 -13.37 -20.74
CA GLY A 205 3.42 -14.75 -21.06
C GLY A 205 4.84 -15.12 -20.67
N SER A 206 5.55 -14.26 -19.92
CA SER A 206 6.89 -14.58 -19.39
C SER A 206 6.87 -15.64 -18.30
N ASP A 207 5.76 -15.77 -17.56
CA ASP A 207 5.52 -16.86 -16.61
C ASP A 207 4.69 -17.97 -17.30
N PRO A 208 5.26 -19.14 -17.58
CA PRO A 208 4.52 -20.24 -18.19
C PRO A 208 3.41 -20.78 -17.27
N ASN A 209 3.43 -20.46 -15.97
CA ASN A 209 2.41 -20.89 -15.02
C ASN A 209 1.27 -19.88 -14.87
N ALA A 210 1.33 -18.73 -15.56
CA ALA A 210 0.33 -17.68 -15.45
C ALA A 210 0.20 -16.86 -16.75
N GLN A 211 -0.95 -16.97 -17.43
CA GLN A 211 -1.28 -16.14 -18.60
C GLN A 211 -2.38 -15.11 -18.29
N PHE A 212 -3.12 -15.32 -17.21
CA PHE A 212 -4.21 -14.46 -16.77
C PHE A 212 -4.10 -14.18 -15.28
N GLN A 213 -4.48 -12.97 -14.87
CA GLN A 213 -4.54 -12.57 -13.48
C GLN A 213 -5.88 -11.92 -13.18
N LEU A 214 -6.54 -12.38 -12.11
CA LEU A 214 -7.66 -11.69 -11.49
C LEU A 214 -7.16 -10.95 -10.25
N ASN A 215 -7.04 -9.63 -10.36
CA ASN A 215 -6.74 -8.75 -9.25
C ASN A 215 -7.99 -8.61 -8.37
N CYS A 216 -7.91 -9.06 -7.13
CA CYS A 216 -8.99 -9.05 -6.15
C CYS A 216 -8.64 -8.02 -5.07
N PHE A 217 -9.40 -6.93 -4.95
CA PHE A 217 -9.11 -5.85 -4.01
C PHE A 217 -10.08 -5.89 -2.83
N GLY A 218 -9.60 -5.48 -1.65
CA GLY A 218 -10.44 -5.43 -0.45
C GLY A 218 -10.63 -6.77 0.26
N VAL A 219 -9.83 -7.78 -0.07
CA VAL A 219 -9.90 -9.10 0.56
C VAL A 219 -9.35 -9.01 1.98
N ASP A 220 -10.13 -9.39 2.99
CA ASP A 220 -9.65 -9.39 4.38
C ASP A 220 -8.57 -10.46 4.59
N TYR A 221 -7.39 -10.05 5.06
CA TYR A 221 -6.35 -10.95 5.54
C TYR A 221 -5.59 -10.30 6.68
N LEU A 222 -5.58 -10.98 7.83
CA LEU A 222 -5.06 -10.48 9.11
C LEU A 222 -5.74 -9.16 9.56
N GLY A 223 -7.04 -9.04 9.28
CA GLY A 223 -7.85 -7.89 9.71
C GLY A 223 -7.62 -6.62 8.88
N PHE A 224 -6.89 -6.69 7.77
CA PHE A 224 -6.69 -5.58 6.86
C PHE A 224 -7.07 -5.97 5.42
N PRO A 225 -7.80 -5.10 4.67
CA PRO A 225 -8.16 -5.35 3.28
C PRO A 225 -6.95 -5.32 2.35
N ARG A 226 -6.74 -6.38 1.57
CA ARG A 226 -5.59 -6.59 0.68
C ARG A 226 -5.96 -6.57 -0.78
N LYS A 227 -4.94 -6.32 -1.60
CA LYS A 227 -4.92 -6.83 -2.96
C LYS A 227 -4.41 -8.27 -2.94
N ILE A 228 -5.14 -9.14 -3.62
CA ILE A 228 -4.72 -10.48 -3.98
C ILE A 228 -4.61 -10.55 -5.50
N GLU A 229 -3.51 -11.12 -5.99
CA GLU A 229 -3.32 -11.44 -7.41
C GLU A 229 -3.50 -12.94 -7.61
N ALA A 230 -4.69 -13.35 -8.05
CA ALA A 230 -4.97 -14.74 -8.40
C ALA A 230 -4.51 -15.01 -9.84
N ARG A 231 -3.46 -15.80 -10.02
CA ARG A 231 -2.80 -16.03 -11.30
C ARG A 231 -3.10 -17.42 -11.85
N PHE A 232 -3.59 -17.45 -13.07
CA PHE A 232 -4.10 -18.65 -13.73
C PHE A 232 -3.21 -19.04 -14.91
N GLY A 233 -2.73 -20.28 -14.89
CA GLY A 233 -2.04 -20.92 -16.01
C GLY A 233 -2.90 -22.03 -16.59
N ASP A 234 -3.12 -22.03 -17.90
CA ASP A 234 -4.01 -22.97 -18.59
C ASP A 234 -5.43 -23.03 -17.95
N GLY A 235 -5.89 -21.90 -17.41
CA GLY A 235 -7.19 -21.77 -16.75
C GLY A 235 -7.23 -22.23 -15.29
N ILE A 236 -6.12 -22.70 -14.74
CA ILE A 236 -6.00 -23.24 -13.38
C ILE A 236 -5.30 -22.26 -12.45
N LEU A 237 -5.80 -22.07 -11.23
CA LEU A 237 -5.17 -21.22 -10.22
C LEU A 237 -3.86 -21.85 -9.74
N ASN A 238 -2.76 -21.33 -10.24
CA ASN A 238 -1.42 -21.85 -10.00
C ASN A 238 -0.67 -21.09 -8.92
N VAL A 239 -0.88 -19.77 -8.87
CA VAL A 239 -0.15 -18.86 -8.00
C VAL A 239 -1.09 -17.80 -7.44
N VAL A 240 -0.94 -17.47 -6.16
CA VAL A 240 -1.60 -16.32 -5.54
C VAL A 240 -0.56 -15.46 -4.83
N TRP A 241 -0.59 -14.16 -5.10
CA TRP A 241 0.16 -13.18 -4.31
C TRP A 241 -0.80 -12.39 -3.43
N ILE A 242 -0.56 -12.37 -2.12
CA ILE A 242 -1.23 -11.47 -1.17
C ILE A 242 -0.25 -10.34 -0.88
N LEU A 243 -0.60 -9.12 -1.25
CA LEU A 243 0.31 -7.98 -1.15
C LEU A 243 0.33 -7.46 0.29
N THR A 244 1.54 -7.35 0.85
CA THR A 244 1.78 -7.00 2.25
C THR A 244 2.86 -5.92 2.35
N ALA A 245 3.16 -5.44 3.55
CA ALA A 245 4.19 -4.43 3.80
C ALA A 245 5.27 -4.96 4.76
N LYS A 246 6.38 -4.22 4.85
CA LYS A 246 7.51 -4.63 5.69
C LYS A 246 7.17 -4.50 7.17
N GLY A 247 6.44 -3.45 7.56
CA GLY A 247 6.06 -3.18 8.96
C GLY A 247 5.29 -4.33 9.62
N GLU A 248 4.60 -5.15 8.84
CA GLU A 248 3.78 -6.25 9.35
C GLU A 248 4.38 -7.65 9.17
N GLU A 249 5.60 -7.75 8.64
CA GLU A 249 6.24 -9.04 8.33
C GLU A 249 6.21 -10.00 9.52
N ASP A 250 6.51 -9.49 10.72
CA ASP A 250 6.48 -10.26 11.96
C ASP A 250 5.08 -10.80 12.32
N ARG A 251 4.03 -10.01 12.06
CA ARG A 251 2.64 -10.44 12.30
C ARG A 251 2.26 -11.55 11.33
N ILE A 252 2.63 -11.41 10.06
CA ILE A 252 2.40 -12.42 9.02
C ILE A 252 3.17 -13.70 9.33
N ARG A 253 4.46 -13.60 9.66
CA ARG A 253 5.30 -14.74 10.05
C ARG A 253 4.67 -15.52 11.20
N LYS A 254 4.20 -14.83 12.25
CA LYS A 254 3.52 -15.46 13.39
C LYS A 254 2.23 -16.17 12.95
N ALA A 255 1.45 -15.56 12.06
CA ALA A 255 0.24 -16.17 11.52
C ALA A 255 0.54 -17.43 10.68
N LEU A 256 1.50 -17.36 9.76
CA LEU A 256 1.93 -18.50 8.95
C LEU A 256 2.51 -19.63 9.81
N LYS A 257 3.32 -19.31 10.82
CA LYS A 257 3.84 -20.31 11.78
C LYS A 257 2.73 -20.98 12.56
N LYS A 258 1.71 -20.21 12.97
CA LYS A 258 0.54 -20.75 13.65
C LYS A 258 -0.26 -21.69 12.74
N GLN A 259 -0.39 -21.37 11.46
CA GLN A 259 -1.17 -22.15 10.51
C GLN A 259 -0.44 -23.40 9.98
N TYR A 260 0.85 -23.28 9.67
CA TYR A 260 1.62 -24.30 8.92
C TYR A 260 2.82 -24.87 9.67
N GLY A 261 3.14 -24.37 10.87
CA GLY A 261 4.33 -24.76 11.63
C GLY A 261 5.58 -23.94 11.26
N GLU A 262 6.75 -24.38 11.75
CA GLU A 262 8.03 -23.71 11.43
C GLU A 262 8.34 -23.75 9.93
N PRO A 263 9.04 -22.73 9.38
CA PRO A 263 9.43 -22.74 7.98
C PRO A 263 10.39 -23.91 7.70
N ILE A 264 10.20 -24.56 6.55
CA ILE A 264 11.05 -25.66 6.06
C ILE A 264 12.30 -25.14 5.34
N PHE A 265 12.31 -23.86 4.98
CA PHE A 265 13.45 -23.16 4.38
C PHE A 265 13.39 -21.68 4.76
N VAL A 266 14.56 -21.09 5.04
CA VAL A 266 14.71 -19.68 5.38
C VAL A 266 16.01 -19.16 4.75
N ASP A 267 15.93 -18.05 4.04
CA ASP A 267 17.10 -17.25 3.64
C ASP A 267 16.84 -15.76 3.90
N GLU A 268 17.61 -14.84 3.31
CA GLU A 268 17.42 -13.39 3.50
C GLU A 268 16.14 -12.85 2.84
N THR A 269 15.61 -13.55 1.83
CA THR A 269 14.51 -13.11 0.97
C THR A 269 13.21 -13.87 1.27
N TRP A 270 13.29 -15.11 1.73
CA TRP A 270 12.16 -16.03 1.80
C TRP A 270 12.10 -16.80 3.11
N GLU A 271 10.88 -17.09 3.54
CA GLU A 271 10.54 -18.15 4.49
C GLU A 271 9.49 -19.04 3.86
N VAL A 272 9.76 -20.33 3.74
CA VAL A 272 8.89 -21.27 3.02
C VAL A 272 8.26 -22.25 4.00
N PHE A 273 6.98 -22.53 3.82
CA PHE A 273 6.13 -23.36 4.67
C PHE A 273 5.40 -24.41 3.82
N ASN A 274 4.66 -25.29 4.51
CA ASN A 274 3.66 -26.18 3.91
C ASN A 274 4.14 -26.87 2.61
N ASN A 275 5.26 -27.59 2.70
CA ASN A 275 5.79 -28.36 1.57
C ASN A 275 5.98 -27.56 0.27
N TRP A 276 6.54 -26.36 0.39
CA TRP A 276 6.81 -25.42 -0.72
C TRP A 276 5.57 -24.78 -1.35
N GLN A 277 4.39 -24.92 -0.75
CA GLN A 277 3.15 -24.32 -1.27
C GLN A 277 2.89 -22.91 -0.74
N VAL A 278 3.56 -22.50 0.34
CA VAL A 278 3.36 -21.20 0.97
C VAL A 278 4.72 -20.57 1.25
N ALA A 279 4.90 -19.30 0.90
CA ALA A 279 6.12 -18.58 1.20
C ALA A 279 5.83 -17.13 1.63
N LEU A 280 6.59 -16.64 2.60
CA LEU A 280 6.68 -15.23 2.96
C LEU A 280 7.90 -14.64 2.26
N ARG A 281 7.67 -13.66 1.38
CA ARG A 281 8.70 -12.87 0.72
C ARG A 281 9.02 -11.63 1.55
N LYS A 282 10.30 -11.35 1.79
CA LYS A 282 10.78 -10.31 2.72
C LYS A 282 11.37 -9.07 2.06
N ASP A 283 11.94 -9.20 0.85
CA ASP A 283 12.52 -8.09 0.07
C ASP A 283 11.45 -7.23 -0.61
N LYS A 284 10.40 -7.89 -1.12
CA LYS A 284 9.18 -7.31 -1.63
C LYS A 284 8.03 -7.96 -0.85
N PRO A 285 7.59 -7.35 0.26
CA PRO A 285 6.72 -8.00 1.23
C PRO A 285 5.43 -8.55 0.61
N GLU A 286 5.34 -9.87 0.48
CA GLU A 286 4.23 -10.58 -0.15
C GLU A 286 4.09 -11.96 0.50
N VAL A 287 2.86 -12.47 0.60
CA VAL A 287 2.63 -13.91 0.84
C VAL A 287 2.31 -14.58 -0.48
N LEU A 288 3.03 -15.64 -0.78
CA LEU A 288 2.93 -16.42 -1.99
C LEU A 288 2.27 -17.76 -1.68
N LEU A 289 1.19 -18.09 -2.39
CA LEU A 289 0.60 -19.43 -2.43
C LEU A 289 0.83 -20.03 -3.80
N MET A 290 1.16 -21.32 -3.85
CA MET A 290 1.48 -22.01 -5.09
C MET A 290 0.97 -23.45 -5.08
N GLU A 291 0.63 -23.94 -6.27
CA GLU A 291 0.57 -25.37 -6.52
C GLU A 291 1.91 -26.04 -6.15
N GLN A 292 1.83 -27.24 -5.58
CA GLN A 292 3.01 -27.90 -5.01
C GLN A 292 4.11 -28.14 -6.05
N GLN A 293 3.74 -28.52 -7.26
CA GLN A 293 4.70 -28.77 -8.34
C GLN A 293 5.49 -27.50 -8.71
N ILE A 294 4.84 -26.33 -8.65
CA ILE A 294 5.48 -25.03 -8.88
C ILE A 294 6.45 -24.73 -7.74
N GLY A 295 6.01 -24.93 -6.49
CA GLY A 295 6.85 -24.77 -5.30
C GLY A 295 8.13 -25.63 -5.35
N LEU A 296 8.01 -26.88 -5.77
CA LEU A 296 9.15 -27.80 -5.97
C LEU A 296 10.05 -27.37 -7.15
N GLY A 297 9.47 -26.77 -8.19
CA GLY A 297 10.23 -26.12 -9.25
C GLY A 297 11.09 -24.97 -8.73
N TYR A 298 10.55 -24.11 -7.85
CA TYR A 298 11.30 -23.05 -7.18
C TYR A 298 12.40 -23.60 -6.29
N LYS A 299 12.11 -24.64 -5.49
CA LYS A 299 13.11 -25.35 -4.67
C LYS A 299 14.35 -25.70 -5.48
N THR A 300 14.14 -26.35 -6.62
CA THR A 300 15.22 -26.91 -7.44
C THR A 300 15.96 -25.81 -8.22
N ASN A 301 15.22 -24.93 -8.89
CA ASN A 301 15.78 -24.02 -9.89
C ASN A 301 16.22 -22.67 -9.31
N TYR A 302 15.48 -22.17 -8.32
CA TYR A 302 15.72 -20.86 -7.73
C TYR A 302 16.56 -20.98 -6.44
N PHE A 303 16.10 -21.82 -5.51
CA PHE A 303 16.75 -22.00 -4.21
C PHE A 303 17.94 -22.97 -4.24
N LYS A 304 18.04 -23.80 -5.29
CA LYS A 304 19.11 -24.81 -5.49
C LYS A 304 19.24 -25.80 -4.33
N GLN A 305 18.09 -26.26 -3.84
CA GLN A 305 17.92 -27.23 -2.73
C GLN A 305 17.45 -28.61 -3.23
#